data_AF-A0A6A4SW98-F1
#
_entry.id   AF-A0A6A4SW98-F1
#
_cell.length_a   1.000
_cell.length_b   1.000
_cell.length_c   1.000
_cell.angle_alpha   90.00
_cell.angle_beta   90.00
_cell.angle_gamma   90.00
#
_symmetry.space_group_name_H-M   'P 1'
#
loop_
_entity.id
_entity.type
_entity.pdbx_description
1 polymer ?
#
loop_
_entity_poly.entity_id
_entity_poly.type
_entity_poly.pdbx_seq_one_letter_code
_entity_poly.pdbx_strand_id
1 'polypeptide(L)'
;MDEKELSDPLNNVALIKDDLTRSNMGSSGDSEKILQRLNDELREAQDLANTEKHKSMELLGILEEEREENKQQADESAKQIKLLQGQLRQLHDEIGVLREQIDVSSGSRDELQSARDEVNSLKRALESATAERDRDVAAIQTNLATASKDLDKWRQTANKYEHEIENLQCDLQQQSKQWQKTAEIQAGELQSMQAECNGLQKECSVLRSERQEIVNKHQKEKSSLQSECASLRAEKEELTKTHLKEKGNLQSDCAAQRSEKEAVLQKQQQLEKELAGSRAQNAELTNSQKALERSQQELEKRLAALQLQHQQDSTKWQSQVDEADSRSSALQRECEDAKTELSDLKERYEKTEQEKQSLTDELGECKANMKDLQEKGTKYINETCKLQNLLTVNLISRITEVTCLSVTEETKWGKKSSAMAADLDVVNLFIIAGGTLAVPILAFVASFLLWPAALIKVYYWYWRRTLGLQVHYADCGGYRFCYSHRGKPGMRPSILMLHGFSAHKDTWLTLVKILQGLVDVRQPHNTFYQEVFMEIVDEKSRYALQDHLHLITAPLQVIWGKQDQVVDVSGAAVIAEALPGCRVDLLENCGHSVVMERPCRTAKLLLEFIILQQDARGGTKKAS
;
A
#
# COMPACT_ATOMS: atom_id res chain seq x y z
N MET A 1 79.70 57.65 112.88
CA MET A 1 79.39 57.45 114.30
C MET A 1 80.66 56.98 115.02
N ASP A 2 81.71 57.81 114.92
CA ASP A 2 82.27 58.65 116.00
C ASP A 2 82.59 57.88 117.31
N GLU A 3 83.84 57.68 117.73
CA GLU A 3 84.97 58.59 118.07
C GLU A 3 84.95 59.19 119.49
N LYS A 4 85.92 58.75 120.32
CA LYS A 4 86.84 59.48 121.26
C LYS A 4 87.41 58.50 122.31
N GLU A 5 88.69 58.44 122.70
CA GLU A 5 89.77 59.44 123.01
C GLU A 5 89.52 60.27 124.30
N LEU A 6 90.44 60.55 125.24
CA LEU A 6 91.86 60.20 125.57
C LEU A 6 92.09 60.58 127.10
N SER A 7 93.21 60.44 127.84
CA SER A 7 94.62 59.97 127.65
C SER A 7 95.27 59.48 128.98
N ASP A 8 96.57 59.12 128.90
CA ASP A 8 97.55 58.86 130.00
C ASP A 8 98.46 60.14 130.21
N PRO A 9 99.66 60.21 130.90
CA PRO A 9 100.34 59.37 131.94
C PRO A 9 101.21 60.10 133.06
N LEU A 10 101.81 59.32 133.98
CA LEU A 10 103.21 59.38 134.55
C LEU A 10 103.81 60.44 135.59
N ASN A 11 104.37 59.89 136.71
CA ASN A 11 105.77 60.06 137.29
C ASN A 11 106.20 60.89 138.58
N ASN A 12 107.02 60.22 139.44
CA ASN A 12 108.23 60.62 140.24
C ASN A 12 108.34 61.59 141.49
N VAL A 13 108.61 61.02 142.70
CA VAL A 13 109.87 61.02 143.55
C VAL A 13 110.47 62.27 144.31
N ALA A 14 110.81 62.07 145.63
CA ALA A 14 111.97 62.55 146.49
C ALA A 14 111.96 63.75 147.54
N LEU A 15 112.02 63.39 148.85
CA LEU A 15 113.11 63.61 149.89
C LEU A 15 113.40 64.97 150.66
N ILE A 16 114.07 64.86 151.84
CA ILE A 16 114.84 65.85 152.71
C ILE A 16 114.14 66.41 154.01
N LYS A 17 114.85 66.98 155.03
CA LYS A 17 115.51 66.40 156.25
C LYS A 17 115.93 67.50 157.31
N ASP A 18 116.01 67.16 158.63
CA ASP A 18 116.72 67.79 159.81
C ASP A 18 116.60 69.29 160.23
N ASP A 19 116.68 69.60 161.56
CA ASP A 19 117.70 70.50 162.22
C ASP A 19 117.64 70.52 163.81
N LEU A 20 118.57 71.20 164.55
CA LEU A 20 118.80 71.02 166.03
C LEU A 20 119.40 72.23 166.86
N THR A 21 119.37 72.16 168.21
CA THR A 21 120.07 72.99 169.29
C THR A 21 119.31 74.23 169.87
N ARG A 22 119.58 74.87 171.06
CA ARG A 22 120.70 74.85 172.07
C ARG A 22 120.38 75.48 173.48
N SER A 23 121.09 75.08 174.56
CA SER A 23 121.44 75.83 175.84
C SER A 23 120.37 76.04 176.97
N ASN A 24 120.65 76.36 178.26
CA ASN A 24 121.89 76.82 178.95
C ASN A 24 122.02 76.55 180.51
N MET A 25 123.24 76.21 180.98
CA MET A 25 123.99 76.35 182.27
C MET A 25 123.41 76.53 183.72
N GLY A 26 124.09 75.84 184.69
CA GLY A 26 124.34 76.27 186.11
C GLY A 26 123.70 75.40 187.23
N SER A 27 124.31 75.09 188.41
CA SER A 27 125.67 75.31 188.94
C SER A 27 126.01 74.37 190.14
N SER A 28 127.28 73.93 190.24
CA SER A 28 128.02 73.45 191.44
C SER A 28 127.32 72.56 192.50
N GLY A 29 127.59 71.24 192.46
CA GLY A 29 127.43 70.35 193.62
C GLY A 29 127.20 68.86 193.35
N ASP A 30 126.83 68.48 192.12
CA ASP A 30 126.11 67.22 191.86
C ASP A 30 126.90 66.12 191.12
N SER A 31 128.23 66.21 191.09
CA SER A 31 129.11 65.37 190.26
C SER A 31 129.05 63.85 190.53
N GLU A 32 128.53 63.43 191.70
CA GLU A 32 128.57 62.04 192.16
C GLU A 32 127.23 61.30 191.96
N LYS A 33 126.10 62.01 191.79
CA LYS A 33 124.79 61.38 191.54
C LYS A 33 124.52 61.06 190.07
N ILE A 34 125.12 61.81 189.15
CA ILE A 34 124.85 61.71 187.71
C ILE A 34 125.36 60.38 187.12
N LEU A 35 126.51 59.89 187.58
CA LEU A 35 127.07 58.60 187.15
C LEU A 35 126.20 57.40 187.55
N GLN A 36 125.52 57.47 188.71
CA GLN A 36 124.59 56.43 189.13
C GLN A 36 123.40 56.33 188.17
N ARG A 37 122.80 57.47 187.82
CA ARG A 37 121.55 57.57 187.03
C ARG A 37 121.71 57.09 185.59
N LEU A 38 122.80 57.48 184.93
CA LEU A 38 123.10 57.07 183.54
C LEU A 38 123.24 55.55 183.37
N ASN A 39 123.67 54.83 184.41
CA ASN A 39 123.88 53.39 184.35
C ASN A 39 122.57 52.59 184.49
N ASP A 40 121.53 53.18 185.10
CA ASP A 40 120.19 52.57 185.17
C ASP A 40 119.37 52.88 183.91
N GLU A 41 119.45 54.11 183.37
CA GLU A 41 118.81 54.49 182.10
C GLU A 41 119.30 53.64 180.91
N LEU A 42 120.59 53.27 180.89
CA LEU A 42 121.15 52.36 179.89
C LEU A 42 120.58 50.93 179.99
N ARG A 43 120.17 50.52 181.19
CA ARG A 43 119.67 49.17 181.48
C ARG A 43 118.25 48.97 180.95
N GLU A 44 117.35 49.93 181.21
CA GLU A 44 115.98 49.90 180.69
C GLU A 44 115.94 49.92 179.15
N ALA A 45 116.83 50.70 178.52
CA ALA A 45 116.95 50.74 177.07
C ALA A 45 117.34 49.38 176.45
N GLN A 46 118.16 48.58 177.14
CA GLN A 46 118.59 47.26 176.69
C GLN A 46 117.45 46.24 176.71
N ASP A 47 116.61 46.25 177.75
CA ASP A 47 115.48 45.32 177.88
C ASP A 47 114.30 45.68 176.97
N LEU A 48 114.09 46.96 176.67
CA LEU A 48 113.12 47.41 175.66
C LEU A 48 113.49 46.91 174.24
N ALA A 49 114.79 46.93 173.89
CA ALA A 49 115.26 46.42 172.61
C ALA A 49 115.09 44.90 172.47
N ASN A 50 115.26 44.14 173.57
CA ASN A 50 115.04 42.69 173.59
C ASN A 50 113.56 42.32 173.39
N THR A 51 112.62 43.11 173.92
CA THR A 51 111.18 42.83 173.80
C THR A 51 110.63 43.17 172.41
N GLU A 52 111.03 44.27 171.77
CA GLU A 52 110.66 44.56 170.36
C GLU A 52 111.20 43.52 169.37
N LYS A 53 112.38 42.97 169.62
CA LYS A 53 112.94 41.86 168.83
C LYS A 53 112.06 40.60 168.91
N HIS A 54 111.43 40.33 170.05
CA HIS A 54 110.56 39.17 170.21
C HIS A 54 109.25 39.33 169.43
N LYS A 55 108.58 40.48 169.55
CA LYS A 55 107.37 40.83 168.77
C LYS A 55 107.58 40.71 167.26
N SER A 56 108.75 41.18 166.78
CA SER A 56 109.11 41.11 165.36
C SER A 56 109.22 39.67 164.83
N MET A 57 109.59 38.72 165.69
CA MET A 57 109.72 37.30 165.33
C MET A 57 108.38 36.56 165.39
N GLU A 58 107.49 36.96 166.31
CA GLU A 58 106.11 36.47 166.40
C GLU A 58 105.27 36.91 165.18
N LEU A 59 105.36 38.19 164.80
CA LEU A 59 104.72 38.72 163.58
C LEU A 59 105.21 38.04 162.29
N LEU A 60 106.48 37.64 162.24
CA LEU A 60 107.04 36.92 161.09
C LEU A 60 106.38 35.53 160.93
N GLY A 61 106.18 34.80 162.03
CA GLY A 61 105.51 33.50 162.01
C GLY A 61 104.07 33.57 161.52
N ILE A 62 103.30 34.54 162.02
CA ILE A 62 101.90 34.76 161.58
C ILE A 62 101.84 35.09 160.08
N LEU A 63 102.78 35.89 159.57
CA LEU A 63 102.86 36.22 158.14
C LEU A 63 103.27 35.04 157.25
N GLU A 64 104.04 34.06 157.76
CA GLU A 64 104.35 32.84 157.01
C GLU A 64 103.18 31.82 157.03
N GLU A 65 102.41 31.77 158.12
CA GLU A 65 101.19 30.95 158.22
C GLU A 65 100.08 31.48 157.28
N GLU A 66 99.73 32.77 157.36
CA GLU A 66 98.73 33.41 156.48
C GLU A 66 99.11 33.28 154.99
N ARG A 67 100.42 33.29 154.67
CA ARG A 67 100.92 33.14 153.31
C ARG A 67 100.68 31.75 152.73
N GLU A 68 100.88 30.69 153.51
CA GLU A 68 100.65 29.31 153.04
C GLU A 68 99.14 28.98 153.01
N GLU A 69 98.32 29.50 153.94
CA GLU A 69 96.86 29.41 153.84
C GLU A 69 96.32 30.07 152.57
N ASN A 70 96.73 31.32 152.29
CA ASN A 70 96.27 32.08 151.12
C ASN A 70 96.69 31.40 149.80
N LYS A 71 97.89 30.81 149.76
CA LYS A 71 98.38 29.97 148.66
C LYS A 71 97.53 28.69 148.50
N GLN A 72 97.18 28.01 149.59
CA GLN A 72 96.35 26.80 149.55
C GLN A 72 94.91 27.12 149.10
N GLN A 73 94.36 28.28 149.50
CA GLN A 73 93.08 28.78 149.01
C GLN A 73 93.15 29.18 147.52
N ALA A 74 94.26 29.77 147.07
CA ALA A 74 94.49 30.04 145.65
C ALA A 74 94.51 28.74 144.81
N ASP A 75 95.23 27.70 145.25
CA ASP A 75 95.26 26.39 144.60
C ASP A 75 93.87 25.73 144.55
N GLU A 76 93.08 25.82 145.62
CA GLU A 76 91.71 25.28 145.64
C GLU A 76 90.78 26.05 144.68
N SER A 77 90.90 27.39 144.64
CA SER A 77 90.17 28.22 143.69
C SER A 77 90.57 27.91 142.23
N ALA A 78 91.85 27.60 141.97
CA ALA A 78 92.34 27.23 140.65
C ALA A 78 91.78 25.86 140.20
N LYS A 79 91.66 24.88 141.11
CA LYS A 79 90.95 23.60 140.84
C LYS A 79 89.48 23.86 140.51
N GLN A 80 88.81 24.73 141.26
CA GLN A 80 87.40 25.05 141.08
C GLN A 80 87.13 25.79 139.75
N ILE A 81 87.99 26.76 139.40
CA ILE A 81 87.97 27.44 138.09
C ILE A 81 88.20 26.44 136.96
N LYS A 82 89.16 25.52 137.10
CA LYS A 82 89.44 24.48 136.09
C LYS A 82 88.27 23.50 135.90
N LEU A 83 87.57 23.16 136.97
CA LEU A 83 86.34 22.34 136.92
C LEU A 83 85.21 23.10 136.18
N LEU A 84 84.97 24.36 136.54
CA LEU A 84 83.98 25.22 135.89
C LEU A 84 84.29 25.46 134.41
N GLN A 85 85.57 25.64 134.04
CA GLN A 85 86.00 25.72 132.64
C GLN A 85 85.76 24.40 131.87
N GLY A 86 85.94 23.25 132.53
CA GLY A 86 85.57 21.95 131.98
C GLY A 86 84.07 21.83 131.71
N GLN A 87 83.24 22.20 132.69
CA GLN A 87 81.78 22.20 132.56
C GLN A 87 81.29 23.19 131.49
N LEU A 88 81.87 24.40 131.42
CA LEU A 88 81.54 25.38 130.38
C LEU A 88 81.92 24.90 128.97
N ARG A 89 83.02 24.16 128.82
CA ARG A 89 83.38 23.53 127.53
C ARG A 89 82.40 22.42 127.17
N GLN A 90 82.11 21.50 128.10
CA GLN A 90 81.11 20.46 127.89
C GLN A 90 79.75 21.03 127.47
N LEU A 91 79.27 22.09 128.15
CA LEU A 91 78.01 22.76 127.79
C LEU A 91 78.07 23.44 126.41
N HIS A 92 79.23 23.96 125.97
CA HIS A 92 79.39 24.47 124.61
C HIS A 92 79.34 23.34 123.56
N ASP A 93 79.99 22.21 123.85
CA ASP A 93 79.99 21.04 122.96
C ASP A 93 78.56 20.44 122.85
N GLU A 94 77.83 20.34 123.96
CA GLU A 94 76.41 19.95 124.00
C GLU A 94 75.50 20.92 123.24
N ILE A 95 75.69 22.24 123.40
CA ILE A 95 74.96 23.27 122.63
C ILE A 95 75.31 23.19 121.12
N GLY A 96 76.54 22.83 120.77
CA GLY A 96 76.96 22.57 119.39
C GLY A 96 76.20 21.42 118.76
N VAL A 97 76.18 20.26 119.42
CA VAL A 97 75.44 19.06 118.98
C VAL A 97 73.93 19.35 118.87
N LEU A 98 73.35 20.07 119.84
CA LEU A 98 71.93 20.44 119.78
C LEU A 98 71.61 21.39 118.63
N ARG A 99 72.52 22.30 118.25
CA ARG A 99 72.36 23.17 117.08
C ARG A 99 72.38 22.36 115.79
N GLU A 100 73.36 21.47 115.62
CA GLU A 100 73.46 20.62 114.44
C GLU A 100 72.23 19.71 114.28
N GLN A 101 71.69 19.18 115.39
CA GLN A 101 70.43 18.44 115.39
C GLN A 101 69.21 19.30 115.01
N ILE A 102 69.17 20.58 115.42
CA ILE A 102 68.12 21.52 115.00
C ILE A 102 68.23 21.82 113.50
N ASP A 103 69.43 22.05 112.99
CA ASP A 103 69.65 22.35 111.58
C ASP A 103 69.30 21.13 110.69
N VAL A 104 69.70 19.91 111.07
CA VAL A 104 69.27 18.66 110.41
C VAL A 104 67.75 18.43 110.55
N SER A 105 67.15 18.77 111.69
CA SER A 105 65.69 18.75 111.89
C SER A 105 64.95 19.85 111.09
N SER A 106 65.66 20.86 110.59
CA SER A 106 65.10 21.89 109.71
C SER A 106 65.16 21.47 108.25
N GLY A 107 66.30 20.96 107.76
CA GLY A 107 66.43 20.42 106.40
C GLY A 107 65.41 19.30 106.12
N SER A 108 65.30 18.34 107.05
CA SER A 108 64.29 17.27 106.96
C SER A 108 62.83 17.76 107.08
N ARG A 109 62.59 18.92 107.69
CA ARG A 109 61.26 19.57 107.72
C ARG A 109 60.94 20.23 106.38
N ASP A 110 61.91 20.88 105.77
CA ASP A 110 61.75 21.53 104.46
C ASP A 110 61.63 20.50 103.33
N GLU A 111 62.36 19.37 103.40
CA GLU A 111 62.15 18.20 102.55
C GLU A 111 60.73 17.63 102.68
N LEU A 112 60.24 17.45 103.92
CA LEU A 112 58.86 17.00 104.18
C LEU A 112 57.81 17.99 103.67
N GLN A 113 58.08 19.30 103.75
CA GLN A 113 57.18 20.32 103.21
C GLN A 113 57.20 20.33 101.66
N SER A 114 58.37 20.21 101.04
CA SER A 114 58.49 20.08 99.58
C SER A 114 57.77 18.83 99.05
N ALA A 115 57.97 17.68 99.68
CA ALA A 115 57.27 16.44 99.33
C ALA A 115 55.75 16.56 99.54
N ARG A 116 55.31 17.27 100.58
CA ARG A 116 53.90 17.56 100.83
C ARG A 116 53.30 18.45 99.73
N ASP A 117 54.03 19.45 99.25
CA ASP A 117 53.55 20.34 98.20
C ASP A 117 53.59 19.70 96.80
N GLU A 118 54.52 18.78 96.54
CA GLU A 118 54.47 17.89 95.39
C GLU A 118 53.23 16.98 95.44
N VAL A 119 52.94 16.33 96.59
CA VAL A 119 51.71 15.56 96.78
C VAL A 119 50.45 16.41 96.61
N ASN A 120 50.45 17.67 97.10
CA ASN A 120 49.36 18.63 96.86
C ASN A 120 49.23 19.03 95.37
N SER A 121 50.32 18.97 94.60
CA SER A 121 50.33 19.21 93.15
C SER A 121 49.80 18.02 92.37
N LEU A 122 50.32 16.82 92.65
CA LEU A 122 49.87 15.55 92.06
C LEU A 122 48.39 15.28 92.37
N LYS A 123 47.92 15.60 93.58
CA LYS A 123 46.50 15.51 93.94
C LYS A 123 45.63 16.41 93.04
N ARG A 124 45.99 17.68 92.85
CA ARG A 124 45.25 18.61 91.97
C ARG A 124 45.28 18.16 90.51
N ALA A 125 46.40 17.61 90.05
CA ALA A 125 46.51 17.02 88.71
C ALA A 125 45.58 15.80 88.54
N LEU A 126 45.52 14.92 89.53
CA LEU A 126 44.63 13.76 89.56
C LEU A 126 43.14 14.18 89.62
N GLU A 127 42.79 15.17 90.43
CA GLU A 127 41.44 15.74 90.50
C GLU A 127 41.03 16.35 89.15
N SER A 128 41.91 17.13 88.51
CA SER A 128 41.68 17.69 87.18
C SER A 128 41.53 16.61 86.10
N ALA A 129 42.38 15.58 86.12
CA ALA A 129 42.30 14.46 85.18
C ALA A 129 41.04 13.59 85.41
N THR A 130 40.59 13.43 86.65
CA THR A 130 39.33 12.74 86.96
C THR A 130 38.14 13.53 86.42
N ALA A 131 38.08 14.84 86.70
CA ALA A 131 37.06 15.74 86.17
C ALA A 131 37.11 15.89 84.63
N GLU A 132 38.20 15.52 83.96
CA GLU A 132 38.27 15.36 82.51
C GLU A 132 37.62 14.06 82.04
N ARG A 133 37.98 12.93 82.67
CA ARG A 133 37.38 11.63 82.35
C ARG A 133 35.87 11.61 82.61
N ASP A 134 35.39 12.29 83.64
CA ASP A 134 33.95 12.40 83.92
C ASP A 134 33.22 13.22 82.85
N ARG A 135 33.84 14.30 82.33
CA ARG A 135 33.32 15.06 81.17
C ARG A 135 33.26 14.19 79.92
N ASP A 136 34.33 13.46 79.62
CA ASP A 136 34.40 12.57 78.45
C ASP A 136 33.39 11.43 78.55
N VAL A 137 33.22 10.82 79.72
CA VAL A 137 32.20 9.78 79.98
C VAL A 137 30.79 10.34 79.77
N ALA A 138 30.49 11.54 80.27
CA ALA A 138 29.19 12.18 80.05
C ALA A 138 28.93 12.51 78.57
N ALA A 139 29.96 12.95 77.83
CA ALA A 139 29.88 13.18 76.39
C ALA A 139 29.65 11.87 75.61
N ILE A 140 30.37 10.80 75.94
CA ILE A 140 30.20 9.46 75.35
C ILE A 140 28.81 8.90 75.63
N GLN A 141 28.29 9.04 76.86
CA GLN A 141 26.92 8.63 77.21
C GLN A 141 25.87 9.40 76.40
N THR A 142 26.06 10.70 76.22
CA THR A 142 25.15 11.56 75.42
C THR A 142 25.15 11.16 73.94
N ASN A 143 26.34 10.88 73.39
CA ASN A 143 26.49 10.41 72.01
C ASN A 143 25.88 9.01 71.83
N LEU A 144 26.07 8.09 72.79
CA LEU A 144 25.49 6.75 72.77
C LEU A 144 23.95 6.78 72.84
N ALA A 145 23.37 7.63 73.71
CA ALA A 145 21.93 7.82 73.79
C ALA A 145 21.34 8.39 72.47
N THR A 146 22.06 9.31 71.84
CA THR A 146 21.68 9.87 70.52
C THR A 146 21.73 8.80 69.43
N ALA A 147 22.84 8.05 69.35
CA ALA A 147 23.00 6.96 68.39
C ALA A 147 21.95 5.84 68.56
N SER A 148 21.60 5.49 69.81
CA SER A 148 20.53 4.52 70.09
C SER A 148 19.18 5.03 69.60
N LYS A 149 18.85 6.30 69.88
CA LYS A 149 17.59 6.92 69.43
C LYS A 149 17.49 6.99 67.90
N ASP A 150 18.59 7.23 67.20
CA ASP A 150 18.61 7.22 65.74
C ASP A 150 18.53 5.80 65.17
N LEU A 151 19.17 4.82 65.81
CA LEU A 151 19.04 3.40 65.46
C LEU A 151 17.58 2.92 65.59
N ASP A 152 16.84 3.37 66.60
CA ASP A 152 15.41 3.08 66.74
C ASP A 152 14.54 3.74 65.64
N LYS A 153 14.88 4.96 65.20
CA LYS A 153 14.23 5.58 64.01
C LYS A 153 14.48 4.74 62.76
N TRP A 154 15.72 4.26 62.55
CA TRP A 154 16.06 3.42 61.41
C TRP A 154 15.31 2.09 61.44
N ARG A 155 15.17 1.45 62.61
CA ARG A 155 14.31 0.27 62.80
C ARG A 155 12.85 0.56 62.43
N GLN A 156 12.25 1.62 62.98
CA GLN A 156 10.87 1.99 62.66
C GLN A 156 10.66 2.32 61.18
N THR A 157 11.69 2.82 60.50
CA THR A 157 11.64 3.14 59.06
C THR A 157 11.77 1.87 58.21
N ALA A 158 12.67 0.94 58.58
CA ALA A 158 12.79 -0.36 57.94
C ALA A 158 11.48 -1.17 58.03
N ASN A 159 10.86 -1.24 59.21
CA ASN A 159 9.59 -1.94 59.41
C ASN A 159 8.45 -1.38 58.53
N LYS A 160 8.44 -0.07 58.22
CA LYS A 160 7.47 0.53 57.30
C LYS A 160 7.69 0.06 55.87
N TYR A 161 8.93 0.12 55.38
CA TYR A 161 9.26 -0.38 54.05
C TYR A 161 9.00 -1.89 53.91
N GLU A 162 9.17 -2.67 54.98
CA GLU A 162 8.81 -4.09 55.01
C GLU A 162 7.30 -4.29 54.78
N HIS A 163 6.43 -3.54 55.48
CA HIS A 163 4.98 -3.56 55.24
C HIS A 163 4.59 -3.03 53.85
N GLU A 164 5.26 -2.01 53.33
CA GLU A 164 5.04 -1.50 51.96
C GLU A 164 5.40 -2.56 50.91
N ILE A 165 6.51 -3.29 51.10
CA ILE A 165 6.93 -4.41 50.26
C ILE A 165 5.91 -5.56 50.31
N GLU A 166 5.42 -5.94 51.49
CA GLU A 166 4.39 -6.98 51.64
C GLU A 166 3.08 -6.61 50.93
N ASN A 167 2.61 -5.37 51.09
CA ASN A 167 1.42 -4.86 50.41
C ASN A 167 1.59 -4.88 48.88
N LEU A 168 2.73 -4.38 48.36
CA LEU A 168 3.03 -4.38 46.93
C LEU A 168 3.15 -5.80 46.35
N GLN A 169 3.65 -6.78 47.13
CA GLN A 169 3.65 -8.19 46.73
C GLN A 169 2.23 -8.77 46.66
N CYS A 170 1.35 -8.41 47.60
CA CYS A 170 -0.05 -8.81 47.57
C CYS A 170 -0.79 -8.22 46.36
N ASP A 171 -0.62 -6.92 46.09
CA ASP A 171 -1.21 -6.24 44.94
C ASP A 171 -0.72 -6.84 43.61
N LEU A 172 0.59 -7.11 43.48
CA LEU A 172 1.16 -7.75 42.30
C LEU A 172 0.61 -9.18 42.10
N GLN A 173 0.43 -9.94 43.19
CA GLN A 173 -0.16 -11.28 43.13
C GLN A 173 -1.65 -11.22 42.76
N GLN A 174 -2.39 -10.22 43.24
CA GLN A 174 -3.79 -9.99 42.87
C GLN A 174 -3.94 -9.58 41.41
N GLN A 175 -3.11 -8.65 40.92
CA GLN A 175 -3.08 -8.28 39.51
C GLN A 175 -2.73 -9.48 38.63
N SER A 176 -1.73 -10.29 39.00
CA SER A 176 -1.37 -11.51 38.27
C SER A 176 -2.54 -12.49 38.13
N LYS A 177 -3.28 -12.74 39.24
CA LYS A 177 -4.51 -13.55 39.23
C LYS A 177 -5.62 -12.94 38.37
N GLN A 178 -5.72 -11.61 38.28
CA GLN A 178 -6.69 -10.92 37.44
C GLN A 178 -6.31 -11.02 35.95
N TRP A 179 -5.05 -10.76 35.59
CA TRP A 179 -4.53 -10.94 34.23
C TRP A 179 -4.74 -12.36 33.72
N GLN A 180 -4.48 -13.37 34.56
CA GLN A 180 -4.70 -14.78 34.19
C GLN A 180 -6.19 -15.05 33.89
N LYS A 181 -7.12 -14.59 34.73
CA LYS A 181 -8.57 -14.72 34.47
C LYS A 181 -9.01 -14.01 33.19
N THR A 182 -8.49 -12.81 32.92
CA THR A 182 -8.79 -12.09 31.67
C THR A 182 -8.27 -12.85 30.46
N ALA A 183 -7.07 -13.43 30.52
CA ALA A 183 -6.52 -14.28 29.46
C ALA A 183 -7.33 -15.58 29.24
N GLU A 184 -7.80 -16.21 30.33
CA GLU A 184 -8.67 -17.40 30.26
C GLU A 184 -10.03 -17.07 29.59
N ILE A 185 -10.63 -15.92 29.90
CA ILE A 185 -11.87 -15.44 29.25
C ILE A 185 -11.63 -15.17 27.75
N GLN A 186 -10.60 -14.40 27.42
CA GLN A 186 -10.25 -14.07 26.02
C GLN A 186 -9.92 -15.32 25.19
N ALA A 187 -9.27 -16.33 25.80
CA ALA A 187 -9.03 -17.62 25.14
C ALA A 187 -10.34 -18.38 24.87
N GLY A 188 -11.31 -18.33 25.78
CA GLY A 188 -12.65 -18.90 25.58
C GLY A 188 -13.45 -18.19 24.48
N GLU A 189 -13.45 -16.86 24.47
CA GLU A 189 -14.07 -16.04 23.42
C GLU A 189 -13.46 -16.35 22.05
N LEU A 190 -12.13 -16.42 21.95
CA LEU A 190 -11.43 -16.71 20.71
C LEU A 190 -11.66 -18.16 20.22
N GLN A 191 -11.79 -19.13 21.13
CA GLN A 191 -12.23 -20.49 20.76
C GLN A 191 -13.67 -20.52 20.25
N SER A 192 -14.57 -19.74 20.85
CA SER A 192 -15.97 -19.61 20.40
C SER A 192 -16.04 -19.00 18.98
N MET A 193 -15.36 -17.88 18.76
CA MET A 193 -15.25 -17.26 17.42
C MET A 193 -14.62 -18.19 16.39
N GLN A 194 -13.60 -18.97 16.76
CA GLN A 194 -13.00 -19.96 15.87
C GLN A 194 -13.98 -21.09 15.52
N ALA A 195 -14.82 -21.53 16.47
CA ALA A 195 -15.85 -22.53 16.22
C ALA A 195 -16.95 -21.99 15.28
N GLU A 196 -17.38 -20.73 15.46
CA GLU A 196 -18.33 -20.04 14.57
C GLU A 196 -17.76 -19.87 13.16
N CYS A 197 -16.51 -19.39 13.03
CA CYS A 197 -15.81 -19.27 11.75
C CYS A 197 -15.69 -20.63 11.03
N ASN A 198 -15.39 -21.71 11.78
CA ASN A 198 -15.36 -23.08 11.25
C ASN A 198 -16.75 -23.56 10.81
N GLY A 199 -17.83 -23.11 11.47
CA GLY A 199 -19.22 -23.36 11.08
C GLY A 199 -19.59 -22.67 9.77
N LEU A 200 -19.39 -21.34 9.71
CA LEU A 200 -19.63 -20.52 8.52
C LEU A 200 -18.78 -20.98 7.32
N GLN A 201 -17.55 -21.46 7.55
CA GLN A 201 -16.71 -22.05 6.51
C GLN A 201 -17.30 -23.34 5.93
N LYS A 202 -17.92 -24.19 6.76
CA LYS A 202 -18.62 -25.41 6.30
C LYS A 202 -19.88 -25.04 5.52
N GLU A 203 -20.71 -24.14 6.03
CA GLU A 203 -21.91 -23.65 5.33
C GLU A 203 -21.56 -23.04 3.97
N CYS A 204 -20.53 -22.18 3.93
CA CYS A 204 -19.97 -21.64 2.68
C CYS A 204 -19.47 -22.74 1.72
N SER A 205 -19.04 -23.91 2.20
CA SER A 205 -18.64 -25.02 1.34
C SER A 205 -19.85 -25.78 0.76
N VAL A 206 -20.92 -25.95 1.55
CA VAL A 206 -22.19 -26.55 1.10
C VAL A 206 -22.84 -25.67 0.04
N LEU A 207 -23.03 -24.38 0.33
CA LEU A 207 -23.62 -23.41 -0.61
C LEU A 207 -22.83 -23.29 -1.94
N ARG A 208 -21.50 -23.47 -1.91
CA ARG A 208 -20.69 -23.56 -3.14
C ARG A 208 -20.97 -24.83 -3.94
N SER A 209 -21.19 -25.95 -3.27
CA SER A 209 -21.53 -27.24 -3.90
C SER A 209 -22.91 -27.18 -4.54
N GLU A 210 -23.93 -26.71 -3.81
CA GLU A 210 -25.30 -26.52 -4.32
C GLU A 210 -25.32 -25.57 -5.53
N ARG A 211 -24.60 -24.44 -5.44
CA ARG A 211 -24.45 -23.51 -6.56
C ARG A 211 -23.79 -24.17 -7.77
N GLN A 212 -22.80 -25.04 -7.57
CA GLN A 212 -22.15 -25.76 -8.66
C GLN A 212 -23.09 -26.79 -9.29
N GLU A 213 -23.92 -27.48 -8.50
CA GLU A 213 -24.94 -28.41 -8.99
C GLU A 213 -26.02 -27.69 -9.82
N ILE A 214 -26.50 -26.54 -9.34
CA ILE A 214 -27.44 -25.68 -10.08
C ILE A 214 -26.82 -25.20 -11.41
N VAL A 215 -25.55 -24.77 -11.41
CA VAL A 215 -24.82 -24.39 -12.64
C VAL A 215 -24.69 -25.57 -13.60
N ASN A 216 -24.36 -26.77 -13.10
CA ASN A 216 -24.27 -27.99 -13.91
C ASN A 216 -25.65 -28.35 -14.52
N LYS A 217 -26.73 -28.23 -13.75
CA LYS A 217 -28.11 -28.46 -14.20
C LYS A 217 -28.51 -27.47 -15.31
N HIS A 218 -28.36 -26.16 -15.08
CA HIS A 218 -28.65 -25.13 -16.08
C HIS A 218 -27.81 -25.31 -17.36
N GLN A 219 -26.54 -25.70 -17.24
CA GLN A 219 -25.69 -25.96 -18.40
C GLN A 219 -26.16 -27.20 -19.20
N LYS A 220 -26.64 -28.25 -18.51
CA LYS A 220 -27.25 -29.43 -19.15
C LYS A 220 -28.55 -29.05 -19.88
N GLU A 221 -29.46 -28.35 -19.21
CA GLU A 221 -30.73 -27.87 -19.78
C GLU A 221 -30.49 -26.96 -21.01
N LYS A 222 -29.55 -26.00 -20.89
CA LYS A 222 -29.10 -25.15 -22.00
C LYS A 222 -28.57 -25.98 -23.18
N SER A 223 -27.76 -27.02 -22.94
CA SER A 223 -27.25 -27.87 -24.02
C SER A 223 -28.35 -28.68 -24.71
N SER A 224 -29.37 -29.12 -23.96
CA SER A 224 -30.56 -29.81 -24.50
C SER A 224 -31.37 -28.87 -25.40
N LEU A 225 -31.75 -27.69 -24.89
CA LEU A 225 -32.49 -26.67 -25.64
C LEU A 225 -31.71 -26.18 -26.87
N GLN A 226 -30.37 -26.08 -26.78
CA GLN A 226 -29.53 -25.70 -27.92
C GLN A 226 -29.50 -26.78 -29.02
N SER A 227 -29.56 -28.06 -28.65
CA SER A 227 -29.71 -29.19 -29.57
C SER A 227 -31.10 -29.21 -30.23
N GLU A 228 -32.16 -29.08 -29.43
CA GLU A 228 -33.55 -29.01 -29.89
C GLU A 228 -33.77 -27.82 -30.86
N CYS A 229 -33.26 -26.64 -30.50
CA CYS A 229 -33.27 -25.47 -31.38
C CYS A 229 -32.43 -25.66 -32.66
N ALA A 230 -31.46 -26.58 -32.69
CA ALA A 230 -30.71 -26.92 -33.89
C ALA A 230 -31.50 -27.89 -34.78
N SER A 231 -32.16 -28.89 -34.18
CA SER A 231 -33.07 -29.82 -34.87
C SER A 231 -34.22 -29.06 -35.55
N LEU A 232 -34.92 -28.20 -34.80
CA LEU A 232 -36.01 -27.37 -35.33
C LEU A 232 -35.56 -26.38 -36.42
N ARG A 233 -34.28 -25.94 -36.39
CA ARG A 233 -33.70 -25.13 -37.48
C ARG A 233 -33.44 -25.96 -38.73
N ALA A 234 -32.93 -27.18 -38.60
CA ALA A 234 -32.72 -28.09 -39.73
C ALA A 234 -34.05 -28.52 -40.37
N GLU A 235 -35.04 -28.89 -39.54
CA GLU A 235 -36.39 -29.22 -40.00
C GLU A 235 -37.05 -28.05 -40.73
N LYS A 236 -36.97 -26.82 -40.17
CA LYS A 236 -37.45 -25.62 -40.83
C LYS A 236 -36.74 -25.36 -42.16
N GLU A 237 -35.41 -25.53 -42.22
CA GLU A 237 -34.65 -25.33 -43.46
C GLU A 237 -35.11 -26.32 -44.54
N GLU A 238 -35.26 -27.59 -44.20
CA GLU A 238 -35.72 -28.63 -45.13
C GLU A 238 -37.16 -28.38 -45.59
N LEU A 239 -38.05 -27.98 -44.68
CA LEU A 239 -39.43 -27.60 -45.02
C LEU A 239 -39.50 -26.33 -45.90
N THR A 240 -38.54 -25.41 -45.78
CA THR A 240 -38.41 -24.30 -46.75
C THR A 240 -37.86 -24.76 -48.11
N LYS A 241 -37.00 -25.79 -48.17
CA LYS A 241 -36.52 -26.36 -49.45
C LYS A 241 -37.63 -27.13 -50.17
N THR A 242 -38.44 -27.92 -49.46
CA THR A 242 -39.59 -28.62 -50.06
C THR A 242 -40.60 -27.61 -50.59
N HIS A 243 -40.99 -26.61 -49.80
CA HIS A 243 -41.90 -25.54 -50.24
C HIS A 243 -41.35 -24.72 -51.43
N LEU A 244 -40.05 -24.42 -51.47
CA LEU A 244 -39.42 -23.77 -52.63
C LEU A 244 -39.43 -24.66 -53.88
N LYS A 245 -39.21 -25.97 -53.72
CA LYS A 245 -39.27 -26.96 -54.81
C LYS A 245 -40.70 -27.12 -55.34
N GLU A 246 -41.68 -27.24 -54.45
CA GLU A 246 -43.11 -27.31 -54.81
C GLU A 246 -43.58 -26.04 -55.51
N LYS A 247 -43.19 -24.85 -55.00
CA LYS A 247 -43.43 -23.58 -55.69
C LYS A 247 -42.79 -23.54 -57.08
N GLY A 248 -41.57 -24.05 -57.22
CA GLY A 248 -40.87 -24.16 -58.50
C GLY A 248 -41.61 -25.07 -59.50
N ASN A 249 -42.04 -26.24 -59.05
CA ASN A 249 -42.86 -27.18 -59.83
C ASN A 249 -44.17 -26.53 -60.27
N LEU A 250 -44.96 -25.99 -59.33
CA LEU A 250 -46.23 -25.31 -59.62
C LEU A 250 -46.06 -24.12 -60.58
N GLN A 251 -44.95 -23.38 -60.48
CA GLN A 251 -44.64 -22.30 -61.40
C GLN A 251 -44.27 -22.81 -62.81
N SER A 252 -43.59 -23.96 -62.90
CA SER A 252 -43.33 -24.67 -64.18
C SER A 252 -44.63 -25.19 -64.79
N ASP A 253 -45.50 -25.84 -64.01
CA ASP A 253 -46.78 -26.37 -64.45
C ASP A 253 -47.72 -25.25 -64.93
N CYS A 254 -47.76 -24.13 -64.21
CA CYS A 254 -48.47 -22.92 -64.64
C CYS A 254 -47.90 -22.32 -65.94
N ALA A 255 -46.60 -22.43 -66.19
CA ALA A 255 -45.99 -21.98 -67.45
C ALA A 255 -46.30 -22.94 -68.61
N ALA A 256 -46.26 -24.25 -68.36
CA ALA A 256 -46.66 -25.27 -69.33
C ALA A 256 -48.13 -25.13 -69.73
N GLN A 257 -49.05 -24.99 -68.76
CA GLN A 257 -50.48 -24.76 -69.02
C GLN A 257 -50.77 -23.45 -69.75
N ARG A 258 -49.96 -22.39 -69.54
CA ARG A 258 -50.07 -21.15 -70.34
C ARG A 258 -49.64 -21.38 -71.79
N SER A 259 -48.50 -22.04 -72.00
CA SER A 259 -48.01 -22.38 -73.34
C SER A 259 -49.00 -23.28 -74.10
N GLU A 260 -49.57 -24.29 -73.43
CA GLU A 260 -50.61 -25.15 -73.99
C GLU A 260 -51.89 -24.35 -74.32
N LYS A 261 -52.35 -23.48 -73.41
CA LYS A 261 -53.49 -22.58 -73.66
C LYS A 261 -53.25 -21.64 -74.84
N GLU A 262 -52.04 -21.08 -74.98
CA GLU A 262 -51.66 -20.21 -76.09
C GLU A 262 -51.61 -20.98 -77.41
N ALA A 263 -51.07 -22.20 -77.42
CA ALA A 263 -51.08 -23.08 -78.59
C ALA A 263 -52.50 -23.50 -79.00
N VAL A 264 -53.39 -23.80 -78.03
CA VAL A 264 -54.82 -24.07 -78.28
C VAL A 264 -55.52 -22.83 -78.83
N LEU A 265 -55.22 -21.63 -78.33
CA LEU A 265 -55.80 -20.38 -78.82
C LEU A 265 -55.35 -20.06 -80.26
N GLN A 266 -54.06 -20.25 -80.57
CA GLN A 266 -53.55 -20.13 -81.94
C GLN A 266 -54.22 -21.13 -82.88
N LYS A 267 -54.41 -22.39 -82.43
CA LYS A 267 -55.08 -23.43 -83.21
C LYS A 267 -56.57 -23.11 -83.42
N GLN A 268 -57.25 -22.52 -82.44
CA GLN A 268 -58.62 -22.01 -82.60
C GLN A 268 -58.66 -20.89 -83.66
N GLN A 269 -57.79 -19.88 -83.58
CA GLN A 269 -57.73 -18.78 -84.55
C GLN A 269 -57.44 -19.27 -85.98
N GLN A 270 -56.59 -20.29 -86.14
CA GLN A 270 -56.33 -20.92 -87.43
C GLN A 270 -57.57 -21.65 -87.97
N LEU A 271 -58.27 -22.42 -87.13
CA LEU A 271 -59.53 -23.09 -87.52
C LEU A 271 -60.65 -22.10 -87.85
N GLU A 272 -60.75 -20.98 -87.13
CA GLU A 272 -61.71 -19.90 -87.43
C GLU A 272 -61.39 -19.24 -88.78
N LYS A 273 -60.11 -19.05 -89.11
CA LYS A 273 -59.64 -18.53 -90.40
C LYS A 273 -59.90 -19.51 -91.55
N GLU A 274 -59.66 -20.80 -91.34
CA GLU A 274 -59.98 -21.86 -92.30
C GLU A 274 -61.49 -21.95 -92.55
N LEU A 275 -62.31 -21.92 -91.49
CA LEU A 275 -63.77 -21.87 -91.57
C LEU A 275 -64.28 -20.61 -92.29
N ALA A 276 -63.65 -19.46 -92.07
CA ALA A 276 -63.97 -18.23 -92.79
C ALA A 276 -63.62 -18.33 -94.29
N GLY A 277 -62.48 -18.94 -94.63
CA GLY A 277 -62.10 -19.26 -96.01
C GLY A 277 -63.10 -20.20 -96.69
N SER A 278 -63.47 -21.30 -96.02
CA SER A 278 -64.48 -22.25 -96.51
C SER A 278 -65.87 -21.61 -96.66
N ARG A 279 -66.24 -20.64 -95.81
CA ARG A 279 -67.48 -19.86 -95.96
C ARG A 279 -67.42 -18.92 -97.16
N ALA A 280 -66.29 -18.25 -97.40
CA ALA A 280 -66.10 -17.41 -98.57
C ALA A 280 -66.17 -18.23 -99.87
N GLN A 281 -65.49 -19.38 -99.92
CA GLN A 281 -65.53 -20.30 -101.06
C GLN A 281 -66.96 -20.82 -101.33
N ASN A 282 -67.72 -21.18 -100.28
CA ASN A 282 -69.12 -21.57 -100.44
C ASN A 282 -70.01 -20.41 -100.93
N ALA A 283 -69.74 -19.16 -100.53
CA ALA A 283 -70.46 -18.00 -101.04
C ALA A 283 -70.15 -17.75 -102.54
N GLU A 284 -68.90 -17.95 -102.96
CA GLU A 284 -68.49 -17.84 -104.37
C GLU A 284 -69.08 -18.97 -105.24
N LEU A 285 -69.11 -20.20 -104.74
CA LEU A 285 -69.83 -21.32 -105.37
C LEU A 285 -71.35 -21.03 -105.47
N THR A 286 -71.96 -20.48 -104.41
CA THR A 286 -73.38 -20.08 -104.41
C THR A 286 -73.66 -18.98 -105.43
N ASN A 287 -72.75 -18.01 -105.60
CA ASN A 287 -72.87 -16.97 -106.62
C ASN A 287 -72.70 -17.53 -108.03
N SER A 288 -71.80 -18.50 -108.21
CA SER A 288 -71.59 -19.22 -109.47
C SER A 288 -72.83 -20.03 -109.87
N GLN A 289 -73.45 -20.74 -108.92
CA GLN A 289 -74.72 -21.44 -109.11
C GLN A 289 -75.82 -20.45 -109.54
N LYS A 290 -75.99 -19.33 -108.86
CA LYS A 290 -76.98 -18.29 -109.20
C LYS A 290 -76.73 -17.65 -110.58
N ALA A 291 -75.49 -17.57 -111.04
CA ALA A 291 -75.17 -17.14 -112.39
C ALA A 291 -75.59 -18.19 -113.42
N LEU A 292 -75.36 -19.48 -113.14
CA LEU A 292 -75.76 -20.60 -113.98
C LEU A 292 -77.29 -20.70 -114.09
N GLU A 293 -78.02 -20.61 -112.97
CA GLU A 293 -79.49 -20.57 -112.91
C GLU A 293 -80.10 -19.46 -113.78
N ARG A 294 -79.52 -18.25 -113.76
CA ARG A 294 -79.93 -17.14 -114.64
C ARG A 294 -79.70 -17.46 -116.12
N SER A 295 -78.58 -18.10 -116.44
CA SER A 295 -78.28 -18.50 -117.83
C SER A 295 -79.24 -19.58 -118.33
N GLN A 296 -79.66 -20.50 -117.45
CA GLN A 296 -80.68 -21.50 -117.74
C GLN A 296 -82.05 -20.86 -117.99
N GLN A 297 -82.50 -19.95 -117.12
CA GLN A 297 -83.78 -19.23 -117.30
C GLN A 297 -83.82 -18.40 -118.60
N GLU A 298 -82.68 -17.83 -119.03
CA GLU A 298 -82.56 -17.13 -120.30
C GLU A 298 -82.63 -18.10 -121.50
N LEU A 299 -82.04 -19.30 -121.40
CA LEU A 299 -82.17 -20.35 -122.42
C LEU A 299 -83.61 -20.89 -122.50
N GLU A 300 -84.27 -21.10 -121.36
CA GLU A 300 -85.68 -21.53 -121.29
C GLU A 300 -86.63 -20.51 -121.94
N LYS A 301 -86.41 -19.21 -121.71
CA LYS A 301 -87.15 -18.13 -122.41
C LYS A 301 -86.95 -18.17 -123.92
N ARG A 302 -85.72 -18.39 -124.38
CA ARG A 302 -85.41 -18.49 -125.83
C ARG A 302 -86.06 -19.73 -126.46
N LEU A 303 -86.07 -20.85 -125.75
CA LEU A 303 -86.76 -22.07 -126.18
C LEU A 303 -88.27 -21.84 -126.32
N ALA A 304 -88.91 -21.22 -125.32
CA ALA A 304 -90.33 -20.89 -125.37
C ALA A 304 -90.69 -19.92 -126.51
N ALA A 305 -89.85 -18.91 -126.76
CA ALA A 305 -90.03 -17.99 -127.88
C ALA A 305 -89.95 -18.69 -129.25
N LEU A 306 -88.99 -19.61 -129.43
CA LEU A 306 -88.85 -20.42 -130.64
C LEU A 306 -90.04 -21.39 -130.83
N GLN A 307 -90.56 -21.98 -129.75
CA GLN A 307 -91.75 -22.84 -129.80
C GLN A 307 -93.01 -22.06 -130.20
N LEU A 308 -93.18 -20.83 -129.70
CA LEU A 308 -94.30 -19.96 -130.11
C LEU A 308 -94.20 -19.55 -131.58
N GLN A 309 -93.00 -19.18 -132.06
CA GLN A 309 -92.77 -18.88 -133.47
C GLN A 309 -93.10 -20.09 -134.36
N HIS A 310 -92.66 -21.30 -133.97
CA HIS A 310 -92.98 -22.54 -134.69
C HIS A 310 -94.50 -22.80 -134.76
N GLN A 311 -95.28 -22.50 -133.72
CA GLN A 311 -96.75 -22.58 -133.77
C GLN A 311 -97.36 -21.55 -134.74
N GLN A 312 -96.84 -20.32 -134.78
CA GLN A 312 -97.32 -19.28 -135.68
C GLN A 312 -97.03 -19.61 -137.15
N ASP A 313 -95.83 -20.10 -137.47
CA ASP A 313 -95.50 -20.55 -138.83
C ASP A 313 -96.29 -21.80 -139.23
N SER A 314 -96.50 -22.75 -138.31
CA SER A 314 -97.31 -23.97 -138.57
C SER A 314 -98.77 -23.66 -138.89
N THR A 315 -99.43 -22.81 -138.08
CA THR A 315 -100.83 -22.40 -138.33
C THR A 315 -101.00 -21.60 -139.62
N LYS A 316 -99.99 -20.81 -140.00
CA LYS A 316 -99.93 -20.08 -141.27
C LYS A 316 -99.78 -21.00 -142.49
N TRP A 317 -99.02 -22.09 -142.39
CA TRP A 317 -98.94 -23.09 -143.45
C TRP A 317 -100.25 -23.86 -143.61
N GLN A 318 -100.91 -24.20 -142.50
CA GLN A 318 -102.17 -24.96 -142.53
C GLN A 318 -103.27 -24.23 -143.32
N SER A 319 -103.48 -22.93 -143.10
CA SER A 319 -104.51 -22.17 -143.82
C SER A 319 -104.25 -22.05 -145.33
N GLN A 320 -103.00 -22.08 -145.77
CA GLN A 320 -102.64 -22.08 -147.19
C GLN A 320 -102.94 -23.42 -147.88
N VAL A 321 -102.97 -24.52 -147.13
CA VAL A 321 -103.38 -25.84 -147.65
C VAL A 321 -104.89 -25.90 -147.84
N ASP A 322 -105.66 -25.49 -146.81
CA ASP A 322 -107.13 -25.55 -146.84
C ASP A 322 -107.73 -24.66 -147.98
N GLU A 323 -107.10 -23.52 -148.27
CA GLU A 323 -107.49 -22.62 -149.38
C GLU A 323 -107.11 -23.19 -150.77
N ALA A 324 -106.10 -24.06 -150.87
CA ALA A 324 -105.73 -24.74 -152.10
C ALA A 324 -106.66 -25.92 -152.41
N ASP A 325 -106.98 -26.74 -151.41
CA ASP A 325 -107.87 -27.90 -151.56
C ASP A 325 -109.32 -27.47 -151.91
N SER A 326 -109.75 -26.32 -151.36
CA SER A 326 -111.02 -25.69 -151.71
C SER A 326 -111.10 -25.28 -153.19
N ARG A 327 -109.99 -24.81 -153.79
CA ARG A 327 -109.91 -24.48 -155.22
C ARG A 327 -109.87 -25.72 -156.11
N SER A 328 -109.12 -26.75 -155.70
CA SER A 328 -109.08 -28.06 -156.38
C SER A 328 -110.49 -28.66 -156.48
N SER A 329 -111.22 -28.66 -155.36
CA SER A 329 -112.58 -29.18 -155.23
C SER A 329 -113.65 -28.42 -156.03
N ALA A 330 -113.36 -27.23 -156.55
CA ALA A 330 -114.26 -26.47 -157.41
C ALA A 330 -114.12 -26.91 -158.88
N LEU A 331 -112.89 -26.85 -159.40
CA LEU A 331 -112.52 -27.23 -160.78
C LEU A 331 -112.92 -28.67 -161.11
N GLN A 332 -112.91 -29.58 -160.13
CA GLN A 332 -113.27 -30.97 -160.35
C GLN A 332 -114.77 -31.21 -160.56
N ARG A 333 -115.67 -30.26 -160.24
CA ARG A 333 -117.10 -30.36 -160.63
C ARG A 333 -117.33 -29.92 -162.07
N GLU A 334 -116.79 -28.75 -162.43
CA GLU A 334 -116.89 -28.18 -163.79
C GLU A 334 -116.37 -29.17 -164.86
N CYS A 335 -115.37 -29.99 -164.50
CA CYS A 335 -114.80 -31.03 -165.36
C CYS A 335 -115.68 -32.28 -165.54
N GLU A 336 -116.57 -32.62 -164.60
CA GLU A 336 -117.55 -33.71 -164.76
C GLU A 336 -118.84 -33.20 -165.45
N ASP A 337 -119.27 -31.96 -165.20
CA ASP A 337 -120.43 -31.38 -165.89
C ASP A 337 -120.17 -31.29 -167.41
N ALA A 338 -119.02 -30.73 -167.82
CA ALA A 338 -118.59 -30.64 -169.23
C ALA A 338 -118.45 -32.02 -169.92
N LYS A 339 -118.27 -33.09 -169.15
CA LYS A 339 -118.12 -34.48 -169.63
C LYS A 339 -119.48 -35.15 -169.87
N THR A 340 -120.56 -34.67 -169.23
CA THR A 340 -121.93 -35.11 -169.54
C THR A 340 -122.46 -34.49 -170.83
N GLU A 341 -122.26 -33.19 -171.06
CA GLU A 341 -122.66 -32.52 -172.32
C GLU A 341 -121.95 -33.11 -173.54
N LEU A 342 -120.68 -33.53 -173.40
CA LEU A 342 -119.93 -34.19 -174.47
C LEU A 342 -120.53 -35.57 -174.88
N SER A 343 -121.29 -36.22 -174.00
CA SER A 343 -121.99 -37.46 -174.31
C SER A 343 -123.25 -37.20 -175.14
N ASP A 344 -124.05 -36.21 -174.74
CA ASP A 344 -125.31 -35.85 -175.39
C ASP A 344 -125.10 -35.28 -176.81
N LEU A 345 -123.98 -34.59 -177.03
CA LEU A 345 -123.57 -34.11 -178.35
C LEU A 345 -123.13 -35.24 -179.30
N LYS A 346 -122.64 -36.37 -178.76
CA LYS A 346 -122.12 -37.49 -179.55
C LYS A 346 -123.24 -38.32 -180.19
N GLU A 347 -124.33 -38.59 -179.46
CA GLU A 347 -125.49 -39.31 -179.98
C GLU A 347 -126.20 -38.53 -181.12
N ARG A 348 -126.21 -37.20 -181.03
CA ARG A 348 -126.73 -36.32 -182.09
C ARG A 348 -125.86 -36.35 -183.37
N TYR A 349 -124.57 -36.64 -183.25
CA TYR A 349 -123.66 -36.74 -184.40
C TYR A 349 -123.95 -38.00 -185.24
N GLU A 350 -124.09 -39.16 -184.61
CA GLU A 350 -124.38 -40.44 -185.30
C GLU A 350 -125.72 -40.38 -186.05
N LYS A 351 -126.74 -39.73 -185.48
CA LYS A 351 -128.02 -39.48 -186.16
C LYS A 351 -127.88 -38.57 -187.40
N THR A 352 -126.94 -37.62 -187.39
CA THR A 352 -126.71 -36.70 -188.51
C THR A 352 -125.95 -37.40 -189.67
N GLU A 353 -125.14 -38.42 -189.37
CA GLU A 353 -124.44 -39.19 -190.42
C GLU A 353 -125.40 -40.10 -191.21
N GLN A 354 -126.46 -40.64 -190.57
CA GLN A 354 -127.48 -41.44 -191.26
C GLN A 354 -128.29 -40.64 -192.30
N GLU A 355 -128.51 -39.33 -192.09
CA GLU A 355 -129.17 -38.47 -193.09
C GLU A 355 -128.21 -38.10 -194.25
N LYS A 356 -126.90 -38.09 -194.01
CA LYS A 356 -125.88 -37.75 -195.02
C LYS A 356 -125.72 -38.79 -196.13
N GLN A 357 -126.14 -40.03 -195.90
CA GLN A 357 -126.17 -41.09 -196.92
C GLN A 357 -127.14 -40.78 -198.07
N SER A 358 -128.07 -39.82 -197.91
CA SER A 358 -129.17 -39.56 -198.86
C SER A 358 -128.95 -38.41 -199.85
N LEU A 359 -127.84 -37.66 -199.76
CA LEU A 359 -127.71 -36.34 -200.44
C LEU A 359 -126.48 -36.18 -201.35
N THR A 360 -125.75 -37.25 -201.66
CA THR A 360 -124.55 -37.17 -202.54
C THR A 360 -124.61 -38.08 -203.78
N ASP A 361 -125.70 -38.85 -203.97
CA ASP A 361 -125.92 -39.63 -205.20
C ASP A 361 -126.43 -38.78 -206.40
N GLU A 362 -126.76 -37.49 -206.17
CA GLU A 362 -127.26 -36.57 -207.21
C GLU A 362 -126.22 -35.58 -207.79
N LEU A 363 -124.92 -35.69 -207.45
CA LEU A 363 -123.87 -34.87 -208.10
C LEU A 363 -122.78 -35.69 -208.80
N GLY A 364 -123.22 -36.71 -209.53
CA GLY A 364 -122.40 -37.57 -210.37
C GLY A 364 -122.11 -37.06 -211.79
N GLU A 365 -122.07 -35.75 -212.06
CA GLU A 365 -121.69 -35.25 -213.40
C GLU A 365 -120.85 -33.95 -213.43
N CYS A 366 -119.77 -34.00 -214.24
CA CYS A 366 -118.83 -32.93 -214.58
C CYS A 366 -117.97 -32.30 -213.45
N LYS A 367 -116.62 -32.25 -213.56
CA LYS A 367 -115.75 -32.85 -214.60
C LYS A 367 -114.29 -32.97 -214.12
N ALA A 368 -113.52 -33.79 -214.84
CA ALA A 368 -112.08 -34.02 -214.61
C ALA A 368 -111.17 -32.85 -215.07
N ASN A 369 -109.86 -32.96 -214.71
CA ASN A 369 -108.71 -32.06 -214.94
C ASN A 369 -108.60 -30.90 -213.91
N MET A 370 -107.45 -30.48 -213.30
CA MET A 370 -106.00 -30.83 -213.27
C MET A 370 -105.30 -29.92 -212.17
N LYS A 371 -104.06 -30.03 -211.62
CA LYS A 371 -102.97 -31.06 -211.43
C LYS A 371 -101.84 -30.50 -210.48
N ASP A 372 -100.91 -31.36 -210.00
CA ASP A 372 -99.47 -31.12 -209.61
C ASP A 372 -98.95 -30.26 -208.35
N LEU A 373 -98.17 -30.91 -207.40
CA LEU A 373 -96.82 -30.58 -206.72
C LEU A 373 -96.49 -29.80 -205.31
N GLN A 374 -95.78 -30.45 -204.27
CA GLN A 374 -94.54 -30.18 -203.30
C GLN A 374 -94.27 -29.39 -201.84
N GLU A 375 -93.71 -30.02 -200.67
CA GLU A 375 -92.58 -29.95 -199.49
C GLU A 375 -92.02 -28.96 -198.21
N LYS A 376 -91.48 -29.43 -196.95
CA LYS A 376 -90.26 -29.05 -195.90
C LYS A 376 -90.21 -28.50 -194.29
N GLY A 377 -89.13 -28.66 -193.34
CA GLY A 377 -88.84 -28.04 -191.86
C GLY A 377 -87.71 -28.50 -190.66
N THR A 378 -87.25 -27.79 -189.49
CA THR A 378 -86.22 -28.09 -188.23
C THR A 378 -86.07 -27.09 -186.88
N LYS A 379 -85.27 -26.97 -185.67
CA LYS A 379 -84.33 -27.55 -184.46
C LYS A 379 -83.80 -26.49 -183.26
N TYR A 380 -83.01 -26.43 -182.04
CA TYR A 380 -82.18 -27.06 -180.78
C TYR A 380 -81.58 -25.99 -179.60
N ILE A 381 -80.77 -25.99 -178.38
CA ILE A 381 -80.12 -26.69 -177.07
C ILE A 381 -79.09 -25.73 -176.11
N ASN A 382 -78.38 -25.69 -174.84
CA ASN A 382 -78.10 -26.13 -173.30
C ASN A 382 -76.94 -25.25 -172.42
N GLU A 383 -76.22 -25.23 -171.15
CA GLU A 383 -75.87 -25.85 -169.70
C GLU A 383 -74.94 -25.02 -168.52
N THR A 384 -74.52 -25.43 -167.20
CA THR A 384 -73.70 -24.66 -166.01
C THR A 384 -72.90 -25.33 -164.67
N CYS A 385 -72.12 -24.67 -163.65
CA CYS A 385 -71.32 -25.21 -162.35
C CYS A 385 -70.70 -24.31 -161.05
N LYS A 386 -70.04 -24.76 -159.83
CA LYS A 386 -69.52 -24.01 -158.46
C LYS A 386 -68.52 -24.63 -157.23
N LEU A 387 -67.84 -23.88 -156.20
CA LEU A 387 -67.39 -24.11 -154.64
C LEU A 387 -65.89 -24.06 -153.86
N GLN A 388 -65.61 -23.81 -152.46
CA GLN A 388 -64.25 -23.79 -151.55
C GLN A 388 -64.11 -23.52 -149.89
N ASN A 389 -63.02 -23.84 -148.98
CA ASN A 389 -62.60 -23.39 -147.48
C ASN A 389 -61.29 -24.06 -146.64
N LEU A 390 -60.65 -23.96 -145.34
CA LEU A 390 -60.32 -23.12 -144.01
C LEU A 390 -59.37 -23.74 -142.73
N LEU A 391 -58.61 -23.04 -141.73
CA LEU A 391 -58.10 -23.33 -140.20
C LEU A 391 -56.61 -23.08 -139.46
N THR A 392 -56.30 -23.12 -138.05
CA THR A 392 -54.96 -22.85 -137.17
C THR A 392 -54.78 -23.09 -135.53
N VAL A 393 -53.56 -23.15 -134.75
CA VAL A 393 -53.26 -23.35 -133.16
C VAL A 393 -51.83 -23.00 -132.36
N ASN A 394 -51.55 -23.12 -130.95
CA ASN A 394 -50.23 -22.81 -130.06
C ASN A 394 -49.98 -23.25 -128.45
N LEU A 395 -48.79 -23.13 -127.66
CA LEU A 395 -48.45 -23.52 -126.11
C LEU A 395 -47.08 -23.07 -125.25
N ILE A 396 -46.78 -23.30 -123.85
CA ILE A 396 -45.55 -22.88 -122.90
C ILE A 396 -45.20 -23.51 -121.38
N SER A 397 -44.01 -23.36 -120.61
CA SER A 397 -43.58 -23.74 -119.11
C SER A 397 -42.12 -23.27 -118.46
N ARG A 398 -41.37 -23.42 -117.24
CA ARG A 398 -41.22 -23.88 -115.71
C ARG A 398 -39.87 -23.49 -114.86
N ILE A 399 -39.73 -23.38 -113.45
CA ILE A 399 -38.46 -23.28 -112.49
C ILE A 399 -38.63 -23.78 -110.92
N THR A 400 -37.82 -23.85 -109.74
CA THR A 400 -36.43 -23.60 -109.02
C THR A 400 -36.14 -24.34 -107.58
N GLU A 401 -34.94 -24.31 -106.82
CA GLU A 401 -34.42 -25.20 -105.62
C GLU A 401 -33.38 -24.68 -104.42
N VAL A 402 -32.97 -25.36 -103.23
CA VAL A 402 -32.20 -24.86 -101.91
C VAL A 402 -31.32 -25.86 -100.88
N THR A 403 -30.48 -25.46 -99.79
CA THR A 403 -29.59 -26.23 -98.70
C THR A 403 -29.23 -25.53 -97.23
N CYS A 404 -28.39 -25.79 -96.09
CA CYS A 404 -27.37 -26.74 -95.33
C CYS A 404 -26.87 -26.37 -93.77
N LEU A 405 -26.10 -27.15 -92.85
CA LEU A 405 -25.50 -26.81 -91.41
C LEU A 405 -24.55 -27.83 -90.46
N SER A 406 -23.81 -27.48 -89.29
CA SER A 406 -23.01 -28.37 -88.23
C SER A 406 -22.26 -27.81 -86.85
N VAL A 407 -21.73 -28.60 -85.77
CA VAL A 407 -20.93 -28.24 -84.42
C VAL A 407 -20.50 -29.46 -83.37
N THR A 408 -19.77 -29.65 -82.16
CA THR A 408 -18.60 -29.29 -81.11
C THR A 408 -18.21 -30.49 -80.04
N GLU A 409 -17.50 -30.65 -78.81
CA GLU A 409 -16.60 -30.04 -77.65
C GLU A 409 -16.00 -31.04 -76.46
N GLU A 410 -15.04 -30.75 -75.44
CA GLU A 410 -14.56 -31.63 -74.20
C GLU A 410 -13.50 -31.14 -73.00
N THR A 411 -13.17 -31.86 -71.83
CA THR A 411 -12.30 -31.51 -70.54
C THR A 411 -11.66 -32.64 -69.50
N LYS A 412 -10.88 -32.40 -68.32
CA LYS A 412 -10.71 -33.16 -66.91
C LYS A 412 -9.33 -33.31 -65.99
N TRP A 413 -9.35 -33.63 -64.60
CA TRP A 413 -8.39 -34.39 -63.57
C TRP A 413 -7.44 -33.83 -62.33
N GLY A 414 -6.99 -34.64 -61.24
CA GLY A 414 -5.95 -34.38 -60.08
C GLY A 414 -5.86 -35.23 -58.66
N LYS A 415 -4.78 -35.31 -57.73
CA LYS A 415 -4.64 -36.03 -56.30
C LYS A 415 -3.31 -36.04 -55.29
N LYS A 416 -3.40 -36.34 -53.91
CA LYS A 416 -2.50 -36.99 -52.74
C LYS A 416 -1.37 -36.28 -51.78
N SER A 417 -0.66 -36.69 -50.62
CA SER A 417 -0.50 -37.77 -49.48
C SER A 417 0.57 -37.60 -48.23
N SER A 418 0.49 -38.30 -47.01
CA SER A 418 1.53 -38.89 -45.94
C SER A 418 2.18 -38.24 -44.59
N ALA A 419 2.66 -39.00 -43.48
CA ALA A 419 3.40 -38.58 -42.15
C ALA A 419 3.89 -39.62 -40.96
N MET A 420 5.01 -39.48 -40.09
CA MET A 420 5.28 -39.95 -38.61
C MET A 420 6.71 -39.81 -37.85
N ALA A 421 6.71 -39.64 -36.47
CA ALA A 421 7.69 -40.02 -35.36
C ALA A 421 8.76 -39.07 -34.68
N ALA A 422 8.48 -38.51 -33.47
CA ALA A 422 9.42 -38.21 -32.33
C ALA A 422 8.71 -37.44 -31.17
N ASP A 423 8.48 -38.05 -29.99
CA ASP A 423 7.90 -37.32 -28.82
C ASP A 423 8.15 -38.04 -27.47
N LEU A 424 9.22 -37.66 -26.75
CA LEU A 424 9.50 -38.12 -25.37
C LEU A 424 10.47 -37.19 -24.59
N ASP A 425 11.51 -36.66 -25.24
CA ASP A 425 12.54 -35.84 -24.58
C ASP A 425 12.02 -34.50 -24.03
N VAL A 426 11.02 -33.91 -24.71
CA VAL A 426 10.48 -32.58 -24.36
C VAL A 426 9.89 -32.57 -22.94
N VAL A 427 9.23 -33.65 -22.53
CA VAL A 427 8.62 -33.79 -21.19
C VAL A 427 9.71 -33.84 -20.11
N ASN A 428 10.78 -34.60 -20.33
CA ASN A 428 11.91 -34.66 -19.39
C ASN A 428 12.63 -33.31 -19.26
N LEU A 429 12.78 -32.58 -20.37
CA LEU A 429 13.37 -31.23 -20.35
C LEU A 429 12.52 -30.26 -19.52
N PHE A 430 11.18 -30.28 -19.66
CA PHE A 430 10.30 -29.47 -18.82
C PHE A 430 10.29 -29.88 -17.35
N ILE A 431 10.44 -31.18 -17.02
CA ILE A 431 10.56 -31.64 -15.64
C ILE A 431 11.88 -31.15 -15.01
N ILE A 432 12.99 -31.19 -15.75
CA ILE A 432 14.30 -30.72 -15.27
C ILE A 432 14.33 -29.19 -15.13
N ALA A 433 13.78 -28.45 -16.10
CA ALA A 433 13.65 -26.98 -16.03
C ALA A 433 12.67 -26.53 -14.93
N GLY A 434 11.55 -27.24 -14.77
CA GLY A 434 10.59 -27.03 -13.68
C GLY A 434 11.21 -27.31 -12.32
N GLY A 435 11.94 -28.42 -12.16
CA GLY A 435 12.65 -28.78 -10.94
C GLY A 435 13.73 -27.77 -10.55
N THR A 436 14.54 -27.31 -11.50
CA THR A 436 15.61 -26.33 -11.24
C THR A 436 15.11 -24.93 -10.86
N LEU A 437 13.86 -24.58 -11.16
CA LEU A 437 13.17 -23.39 -10.63
C LEU A 437 12.39 -23.68 -9.34
N ALA A 438 11.68 -24.81 -9.26
CA ALA A 438 10.86 -25.17 -8.11
C ALA A 438 11.69 -25.45 -6.86
N VAL A 439 12.86 -26.12 -6.97
CA VAL A 439 13.74 -26.42 -5.84
C VAL A 439 14.23 -25.16 -5.12
N PRO A 440 14.82 -24.13 -5.76
CA PRO A 440 15.22 -22.92 -5.06
C PRO A 440 14.03 -22.10 -4.53
N ILE A 441 12.86 -22.12 -5.21
CA ILE A 441 11.64 -21.46 -4.71
C ILE A 441 11.13 -22.17 -3.43
N LEU A 442 11.03 -23.49 -3.46
CA LEU A 442 10.61 -24.30 -2.30
C LEU A 442 11.63 -24.22 -1.15
N ALA A 443 12.93 -24.19 -1.45
CA ALA A 443 13.98 -23.98 -0.45
C ALA A 443 13.90 -22.57 0.17
N PHE A 444 13.61 -21.53 -0.62
CA PHE A 444 13.39 -20.19 -0.12
C PHE A 444 12.15 -20.13 0.79
N VAL A 445 11.01 -20.66 0.34
CA VAL A 445 9.76 -20.73 1.13
C VAL A 445 9.97 -21.56 2.41
N ALA A 446 10.63 -22.71 2.34
CA ALA A 446 10.97 -23.52 3.51
C ALA A 446 11.89 -22.76 4.47
N SER A 447 12.91 -22.04 3.98
CA SER A 447 13.78 -21.22 4.83
C SER A 447 13.03 -20.06 5.52
N PHE A 448 12.02 -19.49 4.84
CA PHE A 448 11.17 -18.42 5.36
C PHE A 448 10.19 -18.92 6.44
N LEU A 449 9.65 -20.13 6.29
CA LEU A 449 8.75 -20.75 7.25
C LEU A 449 9.49 -21.37 8.45
N LEU A 450 10.62 -22.04 8.23
CA LEU A 450 11.37 -22.77 9.27
C LEU A 450 12.38 -21.89 10.01
N TRP A 451 13.01 -20.92 9.34
CA TRP A 451 14.04 -20.05 9.92
C TRP A 451 13.89 -18.55 9.57
N PRO A 452 12.70 -17.93 9.78
CA PRO A 452 12.50 -16.50 9.50
C PRO A 452 13.50 -15.61 10.26
N ALA A 453 13.83 -15.96 11.51
CA ALA A 453 14.83 -15.25 12.31
C ALA A 453 16.25 -15.33 11.73
N ALA A 454 16.59 -16.36 10.95
CA ALA A 454 17.89 -16.45 10.27
C ALA A 454 17.90 -15.53 9.04
N LEU A 455 16.84 -15.53 8.22
CA LEU A 455 16.72 -14.62 7.08
C LEU A 455 16.78 -13.15 7.50
N ILE A 456 16.09 -12.79 8.59
CA ILE A 456 16.13 -11.42 9.16
C ILE A 456 17.54 -11.05 9.63
N LYS A 457 18.26 -11.97 10.29
CA LYS A 457 19.67 -11.75 10.69
C LYS A 457 20.59 -11.58 9.47
N VAL A 458 20.42 -12.38 8.43
CA VAL A 458 21.18 -12.29 7.17
C VAL A 458 20.88 -10.98 6.43
N TYR A 459 19.61 -10.57 6.35
CA TYR A 459 19.18 -9.29 5.77
C TYR A 459 19.84 -8.11 6.47
N TYR A 460 19.78 -8.03 7.80
CA TYR A 460 20.43 -6.94 8.55
C TYR A 460 21.97 -7.01 8.51
N TRP A 461 22.55 -8.21 8.45
CA TRP A 461 24.00 -8.37 8.22
C TRP A 461 24.42 -7.82 6.85
N TYR A 462 23.69 -8.17 5.79
CA TYR A 462 23.93 -7.70 4.43
C TYR A 462 23.78 -6.17 4.30
N TRP A 463 22.70 -5.60 4.85
CA TRP A 463 22.47 -4.15 4.77
C TRP A 463 23.43 -3.32 5.64
N ARG A 464 23.84 -3.81 6.82
CA ARG A 464 24.94 -3.16 7.56
C ARG A 464 26.24 -3.16 6.75
N ARG A 465 26.62 -4.32 6.18
CA ARG A 465 27.87 -4.48 5.44
C ARG A 465 27.92 -3.62 4.17
N THR A 466 26.82 -3.55 3.41
CA THR A 466 26.72 -2.71 2.21
C THR A 466 26.64 -1.20 2.52
N LEU A 467 26.07 -0.81 3.67
CA LEU A 467 26.05 0.60 4.10
C LEU A 467 27.32 1.05 4.83
N GLY A 468 28.27 0.16 5.10
CA GLY A 468 29.53 0.45 5.81
C GLY A 468 29.40 0.56 7.32
N LEU A 469 28.34 -0.01 7.92
CA LEU A 469 28.10 0.01 9.36
C LEU A 469 28.82 -1.17 10.04
N GLN A 470 29.60 -0.88 11.08
CA GLN A 470 30.22 -1.86 11.96
C GLN A 470 29.43 -2.01 13.25
N VAL A 471 29.24 -3.25 13.73
CA VAL A 471 28.65 -3.52 15.05
C VAL A 471 29.75 -3.55 16.10
N HIS A 472 29.58 -2.80 17.18
CA HIS A 472 30.50 -2.70 18.31
C HIS A 472 29.76 -2.84 19.64
N TYR A 473 30.50 -3.02 20.72
CA TYR A 473 29.99 -3.17 22.07
C TYR A 473 30.70 -2.19 23.01
N ALA A 474 29.98 -1.69 24.03
CA ALA A 474 30.52 -0.84 25.07
C ALA A 474 29.97 -1.28 26.44
N ASP A 475 30.85 -1.47 27.40
CA ASP A 475 30.48 -1.84 28.77
C ASP A 475 30.47 -0.59 29.65
N CYS A 476 29.34 -0.32 30.30
CA CYS A 476 29.15 0.86 31.16
C CYS A 476 28.20 0.51 32.32
N GLY A 477 28.59 0.81 33.56
CA GLY A 477 27.75 0.54 34.75
C GLY A 477 27.40 -0.92 34.98
N GLY A 478 28.19 -1.87 34.44
CA GLY A 478 27.88 -3.30 34.44
C GLY A 478 26.97 -3.77 33.29
N TYR A 479 26.45 -2.86 32.47
CA TYR A 479 25.62 -3.19 31.31
C TYR A 479 26.42 -3.16 29.99
N ARG A 480 26.17 -4.14 29.11
CA ARG A 480 26.82 -4.26 27.80
C ARG A 480 25.92 -3.73 26.68
N PHE A 481 26.16 -2.49 26.26
CA PHE A 481 25.46 -1.88 25.12
C PHE A 481 26.00 -2.43 23.79
N CYS A 482 25.10 -2.72 22.85
CA CYS A 482 25.43 -3.14 21.48
C CYS A 482 24.95 -2.07 20.49
N TYR A 483 25.87 -1.49 19.71
CA TYR A 483 25.59 -0.38 18.81
C TYR A 483 26.16 -0.62 17.41
N SER A 484 25.71 0.19 16.44
CA SER A 484 26.19 0.18 15.05
C SER A 484 26.71 1.57 14.71
N HIS A 485 27.93 1.69 14.14
CA HIS A 485 28.50 2.98 13.74
C HIS A 485 29.12 2.94 12.33
N ARG A 486 29.27 4.12 11.72
CA ARG A 486 29.94 4.31 10.42
C ARG A 486 30.71 5.62 10.41
N GLY A 487 31.91 5.59 9.83
CA GLY A 487 32.76 6.76 9.65
C GLY A 487 34.09 6.61 10.40
N LYS A 488 34.72 7.75 10.69
CA LYS A 488 35.89 7.85 11.59
C LYS A 488 35.67 9.07 12.50
N PRO A 489 36.10 9.04 13.76
CA PRO A 489 36.13 10.23 14.61
C PRO A 489 36.92 11.36 13.95
N GLY A 490 36.47 12.61 14.14
CA GLY A 490 37.07 13.79 13.55
C GLY A 490 36.26 15.05 13.89
N MET A 491 36.57 16.18 13.23
CA MET A 491 35.94 17.48 13.55
C MET A 491 34.51 17.68 13.01
N ARG A 492 33.91 16.65 12.40
CA ARG A 492 32.48 16.64 12.05
C ARG A 492 31.71 15.91 13.14
N PRO A 493 30.56 16.43 13.62
CA PRO A 493 29.86 15.84 14.75
C PRO A 493 29.28 14.46 14.42
N SER A 494 29.36 13.56 15.40
CA SER A 494 28.72 12.23 15.36
C SER A 494 27.23 12.34 15.67
N ILE A 495 26.38 11.62 14.92
CA ILE A 495 24.97 11.47 15.26
C ILE A 495 24.73 10.15 15.99
N LEU A 496 24.12 10.25 17.18
CA LEU A 496 23.53 9.13 17.90
C LEU A 496 22.08 8.94 17.44
N MET A 497 21.67 7.69 17.17
CA MET A 497 20.30 7.35 16.77
C MET A 497 19.69 6.38 17.78
N LEU A 498 18.83 6.90 18.66
CA LEU A 498 18.09 6.13 19.65
C LEU A 498 16.77 5.65 19.06
N HIS A 499 16.46 4.37 19.20
CA HIS A 499 15.23 3.76 18.69
C HIS A 499 14.15 3.68 19.77
N GLY A 500 12.88 3.63 19.35
CA GLY A 500 11.74 3.48 20.26
C GLY A 500 11.65 2.10 20.95
N PHE A 501 10.69 1.99 21.87
CA PHE A 501 10.48 0.85 22.79
C PHE A 501 10.34 -0.52 22.12
N SER A 502 9.74 -0.58 20.93
CA SER A 502 9.54 -1.82 20.14
C SER A 502 10.57 -2.03 19.02
N ALA A 503 11.58 -1.16 18.92
CA ALA A 503 12.53 -1.11 17.80
C ALA A 503 13.95 -1.57 18.22
N HIS A 504 14.90 -1.53 17.29
CA HIS A 504 16.30 -1.86 17.55
C HIS A 504 17.24 -1.04 16.65
N LYS A 505 18.55 -1.04 16.95
CA LYS A 505 19.57 -0.23 16.24
C LYS A 505 19.57 -0.34 14.70
N ASP A 506 19.07 -1.44 14.16
CA ASP A 506 19.05 -1.71 12.72
C ASP A 506 17.80 -1.15 12.01
N THR A 507 16.78 -0.67 12.75
CA THR A 507 15.64 0.10 12.20
C THR A 507 16.10 1.31 11.38
N TRP A 508 17.23 1.92 11.74
CA TRP A 508 17.80 3.09 11.07
C TRP A 508 18.44 2.80 9.71
N LEU A 509 18.59 1.54 9.28
CA LEU A 509 19.25 1.18 8.00
C LEU A 509 18.58 1.84 6.77
N THR A 510 17.27 2.07 6.81
CA THR A 510 16.54 2.78 5.75
C THR A 510 16.87 4.28 5.76
N LEU A 511 16.89 4.91 6.95
CA LEU A 511 17.25 6.33 7.08
C LEU A 511 18.73 6.60 6.80
N VAL A 512 19.65 5.68 7.09
CA VAL A 512 21.10 5.86 6.83
C VAL A 512 21.42 6.12 5.34
N LYS A 513 20.51 5.77 4.42
CA LYS A 513 20.58 6.12 2.99
C LYS A 513 20.21 7.58 2.69
N ILE A 514 19.43 8.21 3.56
CA ILE A 514 18.85 9.57 3.43
C ILE A 514 19.59 10.56 4.34
N LEU A 515 20.25 10.09 5.41
CA LEU A 515 20.73 10.90 6.53
C LEU A 515 21.59 12.10 6.18
N GLN A 516 22.38 12.12 5.09
CA GLN A 516 23.33 13.21 4.86
C GLN A 516 22.63 14.60 4.86
N GLY A 517 21.51 14.76 4.15
CA GLY A 517 20.75 16.01 4.16
C GLY A 517 20.06 16.32 5.50
N LEU A 518 19.81 15.30 6.34
CA LEU A 518 19.25 15.49 7.70
C LEU A 518 20.34 15.82 8.73
N VAL A 519 21.56 15.34 8.54
CA VAL A 519 22.75 15.69 9.33
C VAL A 519 23.00 17.19 9.22
N ASP A 520 23.12 17.66 7.98
CA ASP A 520 23.54 19.02 7.67
C ASP A 520 22.50 20.06 8.15
N VAL A 521 21.23 19.66 8.31
CA VAL A 521 20.13 20.47 8.89
C VAL A 521 20.03 20.36 10.41
N ARG A 522 20.27 19.19 11.03
CA ARG A 522 20.20 19.04 12.50
C ARG A 522 21.43 19.53 13.25
N GLN A 523 22.61 19.50 12.62
CA GLN A 523 23.89 19.85 13.24
C GLN A 523 23.88 21.14 14.10
N PRO A 524 23.33 22.29 13.65
CA PRO A 524 23.33 23.53 14.46
C PRO A 524 22.35 23.53 15.65
N HIS A 525 21.51 22.51 15.82
CA HIS A 525 20.43 22.48 16.83
C HIS A 525 20.54 21.30 17.81
N ASN A 526 21.69 20.63 17.89
CA ASN A 526 21.83 19.37 18.61
C ASN A 526 21.63 19.49 20.13
N THR A 527 22.05 20.60 20.76
CA THR A 527 21.87 20.85 22.20
C THR A 527 20.38 20.91 22.58
N PHE A 528 19.59 21.67 21.81
CA PHE A 528 18.13 21.77 21.97
C PHE A 528 17.44 20.40 21.86
N TYR A 529 17.84 19.55 20.90
CA TYR A 529 17.29 18.20 20.81
C TYR A 529 17.67 17.29 21.99
N GLN A 530 18.81 17.53 22.64
CA GLN A 530 19.21 16.80 23.84
C GLN A 530 18.39 17.24 25.07
N GLU A 531 18.17 18.54 25.24
CA GLU A 531 17.31 19.11 26.27
C GLU A 531 15.87 18.60 26.12
N VAL A 532 15.29 18.70 24.91
CA VAL A 532 13.95 18.18 24.60
C VAL A 532 13.84 16.67 24.86
N PHE A 533 14.88 15.87 24.61
CA PHE A 533 14.85 14.44 24.92
C PHE A 533 14.83 14.16 26.42
N MET A 534 15.61 14.89 27.22
CA MET A 534 15.61 14.75 28.68
C MET A 534 14.25 15.16 29.26
N GLU A 535 13.68 16.26 28.78
CA GLU A 535 12.40 16.77 29.29
C GLU A 535 11.23 15.82 28.98
N ILE A 536 11.17 15.24 27.76
CA ILE A 536 10.15 14.26 27.36
C ILE A 536 10.19 12.97 28.19
N VAL A 537 11.31 12.65 28.83
CA VAL A 537 11.51 11.42 29.63
C VAL A 537 11.23 11.64 31.13
N ASP A 538 11.10 12.88 31.62
CA ASP A 538 10.69 13.13 33.01
C ASP A 538 9.22 12.80 33.24
N GLU A 539 8.91 12.22 34.40
CA GLU A 539 7.56 11.74 34.73
C GLU A 539 6.52 12.87 34.81
N LYS A 540 6.94 14.11 35.10
CA LYS A 540 6.05 15.29 35.14
C LYS A 540 5.63 15.73 33.74
N SER A 541 6.43 15.44 32.72
CA SER A 541 6.22 15.90 31.34
C SER A 541 5.15 15.10 30.58
N ARG A 542 4.52 14.11 31.22
CA ARG A 542 3.51 13.21 30.65
C ARG A 542 2.35 13.90 29.93
N TYR A 543 2.02 15.12 30.32
CA TYR A 543 0.95 15.95 29.73
C TYR A 543 1.47 17.26 29.10
N ALA A 544 2.78 17.50 29.13
CA ALA A 544 3.37 18.79 28.77
C ALA A 544 3.08 19.20 27.32
N LEU A 545 2.85 18.25 26.40
CA LEU A 545 2.43 18.54 25.03
C LEU A 545 1.04 19.19 24.99
N GLN A 546 0.06 18.65 25.72
CA GLN A 546 -1.28 19.21 25.83
C GLN A 546 -1.26 20.57 26.53
N ASP A 547 -0.56 20.66 27.67
CA ASP A 547 -0.54 21.86 28.51
C ASP A 547 0.06 23.07 27.76
N HIS A 548 1.13 22.85 26.98
CA HIS A 548 1.89 23.91 26.31
C HIS A 548 1.59 24.07 24.81
N LEU A 549 0.66 23.28 24.24
CA LEU A 549 0.40 23.27 22.79
C LEU A 549 0.10 24.67 22.24
N HIS A 550 -0.67 25.46 23.00
CA HIS A 550 -1.09 26.82 22.68
C HIS A 550 0.05 27.84 22.56
N LEU A 551 1.27 27.51 23.03
CA LEU A 551 2.46 28.37 22.93
C LEU A 551 3.20 28.22 21.58
N ILE A 552 2.83 27.24 20.75
CA ILE A 552 3.52 26.95 19.48
C ILE A 552 3.13 27.99 18.43
N THR A 553 3.97 29.02 18.30
CA THR A 553 3.86 30.09 17.28
C THR A 553 4.61 29.77 15.98
N ALA A 554 5.38 28.68 15.94
CA ALA A 554 6.08 28.23 14.74
C ALA A 554 5.12 27.50 13.77
N PRO A 555 5.30 27.63 12.44
CA PRO A 555 4.51 26.88 11.47
C PRO A 555 4.65 25.36 11.69
N LEU A 556 3.52 24.67 11.88
CA LEU A 556 3.45 23.28 12.29
C LEU A 556 2.83 22.38 11.22
N GLN A 557 3.37 21.17 11.07
CA GLN A 557 2.77 20.07 10.32
C GLN A 557 2.67 18.83 11.23
N VAL A 558 1.52 18.17 11.19
CA VAL A 558 1.24 16.89 11.84
C VAL A 558 0.93 15.86 10.77
N ILE A 559 1.60 14.70 10.81
CA ILE A 559 1.37 13.58 9.90
C ILE A 559 1.01 12.36 10.74
N TRP A 560 -0.21 11.83 10.60
CA TRP A 560 -0.74 10.75 11.44
C TRP A 560 -1.25 9.57 10.61
N GLY A 561 -1.15 8.35 11.13
CA GLY A 561 -1.74 7.16 10.52
C GLY A 561 -3.22 6.99 10.89
N LYS A 562 -4.11 6.76 9.92
CA LYS A 562 -5.55 6.53 10.19
C LYS A 562 -5.87 5.20 10.88
N GLN A 563 -4.90 4.30 10.98
CA GLN A 563 -5.00 3.00 11.64
C GLN A 563 -4.00 2.90 12.80
N ASP A 564 -3.61 4.03 13.40
CA ASP A 564 -2.78 4.06 14.61
C ASP A 564 -3.58 3.52 15.81
N GLN A 565 -3.07 2.46 16.43
CA GLN A 565 -3.62 1.83 17.65
C GLN A 565 -2.69 2.00 18.86
N VAL A 566 -1.61 2.77 18.72
CA VAL A 566 -0.69 3.16 19.80
C VAL A 566 -1.10 4.53 20.36
N VAL A 567 -1.42 5.48 19.46
CA VAL A 567 -2.06 6.76 19.83
C VAL A 567 -3.17 7.04 18.82
N ASP A 568 -4.42 6.99 19.29
CA ASP A 568 -5.60 7.08 18.42
C ASP A 568 -5.62 8.36 17.56
N VAL A 569 -6.11 8.22 16.33
CA VAL A 569 -6.13 9.29 15.31
C VAL A 569 -6.95 10.52 15.72
N SER A 570 -7.87 10.40 16.70
CA SER A 570 -8.55 11.56 17.30
C SER A 570 -7.58 12.58 17.93
N GLY A 571 -6.38 12.15 18.37
CA GLY A 571 -5.34 13.07 18.84
C GLY A 571 -4.91 14.11 17.80
N ALA A 572 -4.99 13.78 16.51
CA ALA A 572 -4.73 14.73 15.42
C ALA A 572 -5.81 15.82 15.31
N ALA A 573 -7.06 15.53 15.70
CA ALA A 573 -8.13 16.51 15.74
C ALA A 573 -7.98 17.46 16.95
N VAL A 574 -7.60 16.93 18.12
CA VAL A 574 -7.29 17.75 19.31
C VAL A 574 -6.18 18.77 19.01
N ILE A 575 -5.13 18.37 18.28
CA ILE A 575 -4.05 19.27 17.88
C ILE A 575 -4.53 20.31 16.84
N ALA A 576 -5.42 19.94 15.91
CA ALA A 576 -5.99 20.87 14.93
C ALA A 576 -6.89 21.94 15.58
N GLU A 577 -7.67 21.55 16.60
CA GLU A 577 -8.55 22.45 17.34
C GLU A 577 -7.76 23.44 18.21
N ALA A 578 -6.74 22.95 18.93
CA ALA A 578 -5.88 23.78 19.78
C ALA A 578 -4.84 24.62 19.00
N LEU A 579 -4.53 24.26 17.74
CA LEU A 579 -3.66 25.04 16.85
C LEU A 579 -4.27 25.19 15.44
N PRO A 580 -5.19 26.16 15.23
CA PRO A 580 -5.87 26.38 13.93
C PRO A 580 -4.96 26.69 12.73
N GLY A 581 -3.68 27.04 12.97
CA GLY A 581 -2.66 27.23 11.93
C GLY A 581 -1.88 25.97 11.53
N CYS A 582 -2.17 24.81 12.13
CA CYS A 582 -1.45 23.56 11.89
C CYS A 582 -1.93 22.84 10.62
N ARG A 583 -1.02 22.43 9.74
CA ARG A 583 -1.33 21.50 8.64
C ARG A 583 -1.41 20.07 9.17
N VAL A 584 -2.57 19.41 9.05
CA VAL A 584 -2.74 18.01 9.44
C VAL A 584 -2.94 17.12 8.21
N ASP A 585 -1.99 16.22 7.96
CA ASP A 585 -2.02 15.24 6.86
C ASP A 585 -2.28 13.82 7.39
N LEU A 586 -3.51 13.32 7.24
CA LEU A 586 -3.89 11.96 7.65
C LEU A 586 -3.58 10.93 6.54
N LEU A 587 -2.85 9.86 6.90
CA LEU A 587 -2.41 8.81 5.98
C LEU A 587 -3.33 7.59 6.01
N GLU A 588 -3.95 7.29 4.87
CA GLU A 588 -4.73 6.07 4.65
C GLU A 588 -3.85 4.81 4.67
N ASN A 589 -4.39 3.73 5.26
CA ASN A 589 -3.74 2.43 5.40
C ASN A 589 -2.34 2.56 6.04
N CYS A 590 -2.28 3.21 7.20
CA CYS A 590 -1.05 3.50 7.94
C CYS A 590 -1.35 3.53 9.44
N GLY A 591 -0.57 2.80 10.22
CA GLY A 591 -0.52 2.90 11.67
C GLY A 591 0.49 3.94 12.15
N HIS A 592 0.96 3.74 13.39
CA HIS A 592 1.82 4.65 14.14
C HIS A 592 3.13 5.03 13.42
N SER A 593 3.73 4.09 12.70
CA SER A 593 5.09 4.25 12.17
C SER A 593 5.09 4.84 10.76
N VAL A 594 4.52 6.04 10.61
CA VAL A 594 4.33 6.74 9.31
C VAL A 594 5.58 6.81 8.41
N VAL A 595 6.78 6.86 9.00
CA VAL A 595 8.07 6.88 8.29
C VAL A 595 8.48 5.49 7.77
N MET A 596 8.06 4.41 8.44
CA MET A 596 8.37 3.02 8.07
C MET A 596 7.30 2.41 7.15
N GLU A 597 6.03 2.72 7.41
CA GLU A 597 4.87 2.15 6.70
C GLU A 597 4.56 2.87 5.38
N ARG A 598 4.78 4.19 5.35
CA ARG A 598 4.49 5.04 4.17
C ARG A 598 5.67 5.94 3.77
N PRO A 599 6.94 5.45 3.75
CA PRO A 599 8.16 6.26 3.63
C PRO A 599 8.12 7.29 2.50
N CYS A 600 7.77 6.87 1.27
CA CYS A 600 7.76 7.77 0.12
C CYS A 600 6.67 8.86 0.20
N ARG A 601 5.54 8.57 0.85
CA ARG A 601 4.43 9.53 1.01
C ARG A 601 4.74 10.53 2.14
N THR A 602 5.26 10.04 3.24
CA THR A 602 5.74 10.86 4.37
C THR A 602 6.89 11.78 3.95
N ALA A 603 7.86 11.28 3.18
CA ALA A 603 8.94 12.09 2.62
C ALA A 603 8.43 13.19 1.68
N LYS A 604 7.43 12.88 0.83
CA LYS A 604 6.79 13.89 -0.04
C LYS A 604 6.09 14.99 0.78
N LEU A 605 5.31 14.64 1.79
CA LEU A 605 4.60 15.61 2.64
C LEU A 605 5.54 16.57 3.38
N LEU A 606 6.67 16.06 3.87
CA LEU A 606 7.71 16.87 4.52
C LEU A 606 8.38 17.84 3.53
N LEU A 607 8.68 17.38 2.31
CA LEU A 607 9.27 18.23 1.26
C LEU A 607 8.31 19.34 0.81
N GLU A 608 7.03 19.01 0.60
CA GLU A 608 5.99 20.01 0.28
C GLU A 608 5.90 21.10 1.36
N PHE A 609 5.89 20.71 2.64
CA PHE A 609 5.82 21.66 3.74
C PHE A 609 7.07 22.54 3.82
N ILE A 610 8.27 21.98 3.67
CA ILE A 610 9.53 22.74 3.68
C ILE A 610 9.56 23.78 2.55
N ILE A 611 9.11 23.42 1.34
CA ILE A 611 9.05 24.35 0.19
C ILE A 611 8.09 25.51 0.48
N LEU A 612 6.87 25.21 0.94
CA LEU A 612 5.88 26.24 1.31
C LEU A 612 6.41 27.23 2.37
N GLN A 613 7.18 26.74 3.35
CA GLN A 613 7.80 27.60 4.37
C GLN A 613 8.99 28.41 3.84
N GLN A 614 9.69 27.94 2.81
CA GLN A 614 10.75 28.71 2.14
C GLN A 614 10.14 29.82 1.27
N ASP A 615 9.10 29.54 0.50
CA ASP A 615 8.42 30.53 -0.35
C ASP A 615 7.79 31.66 0.48
N ALA A 616 7.15 31.34 1.62
CA ALA A 616 6.60 32.34 2.54
C ALA A 616 7.67 33.28 3.13
N ARG A 617 8.87 32.76 3.40
CA ARG A 617 10.04 33.54 3.86
C ARG A 617 10.76 34.27 2.72
N GLY A 618 10.57 33.83 1.47
CA GLY A 618 11.08 34.47 0.26
C GLY A 618 10.24 35.68 -0.14
N GLY A 619 8.91 35.55 -0.13
CA GLY A 619 7.98 36.64 -0.48
C GLY A 619 8.11 37.85 0.44
N THR A 620 8.22 37.63 1.76
CA THR A 620 8.40 38.69 2.76
C THR A 620 9.71 39.47 2.60
N LYS A 621 10.77 38.87 2.05
CA LYS A 621 12.04 39.56 1.71
C LYS A 621 12.01 40.37 0.40
N LYS A 622 10.91 40.33 -0.36
CA LYS A 622 10.72 41.10 -1.60
C LYS A 622 9.81 42.33 -1.45
N ALA A 623 9.31 42.58 -0.23
CA ALA A 623 8.36 43.65 0.09
C ALA A 623 8.88 44.57 1.22
N SER A 624 10.22 44.66 1.37
CA SER A 624 10.96 45.49 2.33
C SER A 624 12.13 46.17 1.65
#